data_AF-A0A7X6U1A2-F1
#
_entry.id   AF-A0A7X6U1A2-F1
#
_cell.length_a   1.000
_cell.length_b   1.000
_cell.length_c   1.000
_cell.angle_alpha   90.00
_cell.angle_beta   90.00
_cell.angle_gamma   90.00
#
_symmetry.space_group_name_H-M   'P 1'
#
loop_
_entity.id
_entity.type
_entity.pdbx_description
1 polymer ?
#
loop_
_entity_poly.entity_id
_entity_poly.type
_entity_poly.pdbx_seq_one_letter_code
_entity_poly.pdbx_strand_id
1 'polypeptide(L)'
;MVKQKATNLEQVFEVGGEIPETLATLDAVSELASSKGIAFFKVDCDKARNVSAVLRAIVKTVDYPSFFGSDIEALLDCLNETSSDQKKGMVLWLNQLHSADEALRDFSRQLNIILDDAAKFADSKGRHFIYYVEHVGPHEAPEPGKAPARYGEISED
;
A
#
# COMPACT_ATOMS: atom_id res chain seq x y z
N MET A 1 19.97 -2.79 -18.32
CA MET A 1 20.30 -1.55 -17.59
C MET A 1 20.10 -1.86 -16.11
N VAL A 2 21.16 -1.83 -15.30
CA VAL A 2 21.04 -2.09 -13.86
C VAL A 2 20.37 -0.87 -13.25
N LYS A 3 19.13 -0.98 -12.75
CA LYS A 3 18.49 0.11 -11.99
C LYS A 3 19.38 0.37 -10.76
N GLN A 4 20.05 1.53 -10.71
CA GLN A 4 20.77 1.93 -9.50
C GLN A 4 19.77 2.00 -8.35
N LYS A 5 20.11 1.41 -7.21
CA LYS A 5 19.31 1.54 -5.99
C LYS A 5 19.31 3.02 -5.62
N ALA A 6 18.14 3.64 -5.48
CA ALA A 6 18.03 5.06 -5.16
C ALA A 6 18.80 5.36 -3.87
N THR A 7 19.58 6.45 -3.88
CA THR A 7 20.46 6.82 -2.77
C THR A 7 19.88 7.89 -1.85
N ASN A 8 18.81 8.57 -2.29
CA ASN A 8 18.05 9.55 -1.52
C ASN A 8 16.57 9.52 -1.96
N LEU A 9 15.72 10.22 -1.21
CA LEU A 9 14.27 10.19 -1.40
C LEU A 9 13.82 10.96 -2.65
N GLU A 10 14.53 12.03 -3.01
CA GLU A 10 14.28 12.81 -4.22
C GLU A 10 14.41 11.94 -5.47
N GLN A 11 15.46 11.11 -5.53
CA GLN A 11 15.69 10.17 -6.62
C GLN A 11 14.58 9.10 -6.69
N VAL A 12 14.06 8.64 -5.54
CA VAL A 12 12.88 7.74 -5.52
C VAL A 12 11.67 8.43 -6.15
N PHE A 13 11.45 9.71 -5.84
CA PHE A 13 10.34 10.47 -6.39
C PHE A 13 10.50 10.83 -7.87
N GLU A 14 11.72 10.85 -8.39
CA GLU A 14 12.02 11.04 -9.82
C GLU A 14 11.87 9.75 -10.63
N VAL A 15 12.27 8.61 -10.06
CA VAL A 15 12.28 7.31 -10.76
C VAL A 15 10.97 6.53 -10.55
N GLY A 16 10.29 6.73 -9.43
CA GLY A 16 9.18 5.88 -8.99
C GLY A 16 9.65 4.51 -8.44
N GLY A 17 8.68 3.70 -8.00
CA GLY A 17 8.91 2.37 -7.44
C GLY A 17 8.97 2.31 -5.92
N GLU A 18 9.59 1.25 -5.40
CA GLU A 18 9.68 0.99 -3.97
C GLU A 18 10.56 2.01 -3.25
N ILE A 19 10.08 2.55 -2.13
CA ILE A 19 10.88 3.33 -1.20
C ILE A 19 11.73 2.35 -0.37
N PRO A 20 13.07 2.45 -0.39
CA PRO A 20 13.91 1.65 0.49
C PRO A 20 13.59 1.94 1.96
N GLU A 21 13.56 0.90 2.81
CA GLU A 21 13.27 1.03 4.25
C GLU A 21 14.13 2.10 4.94
N THR A 22 15.40 2.22 4.56
CA THR A 22 16.33 3.23 5.11
C THR A 22 15.93 4.69 4.81
N LEU A 23 15.03 4.90 3.85
CA LEU A 23 14.49 6.19 3.43
C LEU A 23 13.00 6.34 3.78
N ALA A 24 12.36 5.28 4.27
CA ALA A 24 10.92 5.20 4.51
C ALA A 24 10.55 5.86 5.85
N THR A 25 10.66 7.18 5.91
CA THR A 25 10.17 7.98 7.03
C THR A 25 8.84 8.62 6.64
N LEU A 26 7.75 8.28 7.33
CA LEU A 26 6.40 8.70 6.96
C LEU A 26 6.29 10.21 6.76
N ASP A 27 6.79 11.00 7.71
CA ASP A 27 6.73 12.47 7.65
C ASP A 27 7.48 12.99 6.42
N ALA A 28 8.75 12.59 6.24
CA ALA A 28 9.57 13.03 5.11
C ALA A 28 8.96 12.66 3.74
N VAL A 29 8.39 11.46 3.61
CA VAL A 29 7.74 10.99 2.37
C VAL A 29 6.46 11.77 2.09
N SER A 30 5.62 11.97 3.11
CA SER A 30 4.36 12.68 2.95
C SER A 30 4.57 14.17 2.66
N GLU A 31 5.56 14.81 3.30
CA GLU A 31 5.95 16.19 3.04
C GLU A 31 6.51 16.37 1.63
N LEU A 32 7.39 15.46 1.18
CA LEU A 32 7.93 15.51 -0.16
C LEU A 32 6.85 15.30 -1.22
N ALA A 33 5.95 14.34 -1.02
CA ALA A 33 4.79 14.14 -1.89
C ALA A 33 3.93 15.40 -2.00
N SER A 34 3.60 16.01 -0.86
CA SER A 34 2.83 17.26 -0.81
C SER A 34 3.54 18.40 -1.55
N SER A 35 4.85 18.58 -1.33
CA SER A 35 5.64 19.63 -2.00
C SER A 35 5.69 19.48 -3.53
N LYS A 36 5.62 18.25 -4.04
CA LYS A 36 5.58 17.93 -5.47
C LYS A 36 4.14 17.92 -6.03
N GLY A 37 3.13 17.99 -5.17
CA GLY A 37 1.72 17.85 -5.53
C GLY A 37 1.35 16.43 -5.97
N ILE A 38 2.08 15.44 -5.46
CA ILE A 38 1.84 14.01 -5.66
C ILE A 38 0.82 13.55 -4.61
N ALA A 39 -0.16 12.75 -5.02
CA ALA A 39 -1.17 12.23 -4.11
C ALA A 39 -0.53 11.23 -3.13
N PHE A 40 -0.86 11.31 -1.84
CA PHE A 40 -0.31 10.43 -0.80
C PHE A 40 -1.44 9.65 -0.13
N PHE A 41 -1.37 8.32 -0.21
CA PHE A 41 -2.38 7.42 0.35
C PHE A 41 -1.75 6.55 1.43
N LYS A 42 -2.11 6.79 2.70
CA LYS A 42 -1.67 5.98 3.85
C LYS A 42 -2.73 4.95 4.20
N VAL A 43 -2.44 3.68 3.89
CA VAL A 43 -3.27 2.53 4.20
C VAL A 43 -2.87 1.98 5.56
N ASP A 44 -3.83 1.87 6.47
CA ASP A 44 -3.63 1.23 7.77
C ASP A 44 -4.03 -0.26 7.71
N CYS A 45 -3.03 -1.14 7.85
CA CYS A 45 -3.20 -2.59 7.80
C CYS A 45 -3.16 -3.27 9.19
N ASP A 46 -3.02 -2.51 10.29
CA ASP A 46 -2.83 -3.04 11.65
C ASP A 46 -3.93 -4.01 12.09
N LYS A 47 -5.17 -3.80 11.61
CA LYS A 47 -6.33 -4.66 11.94
C LYS A 47 -6.61 -5.73 10.89
N ALA A 48 -5.85 -5.77 9.80
CA ALA A 48 -6.14 -6.59 8.65
C ALA A 48 -5.58 -8.01 8.82
N ARG A 49 -6.37 -8.92 9.41
CA ARG A 49 -5.97 -10.30 9.70
C ARG A 49 -6.04 -11.28 8.50
N ASN A 50 -6.43 -10.81 7.32
CA ASN A 50 -6.53 -11.61 6.10
C ASN A 50 -6.51 -10.73 4.84
N VAL A 51 -6.34 -11.35 3.67
CA VAL A 51 -6.24 -10.68 2.37
C VAL A 51 -7.41 -9.72 2.12
N SER A 52 -8.65 -10.17 2.33
CA SER A 52 -9.85 -9.35 2.11
C SER A 52 -9.90 -8.12 3.02
N ALA A 53 -9.33 -8.19 4.23
CA ALA A 53 -9.23 -7.03 5.11
C ALA A 53 -8.18 -6.02 4.61
N VAL A 54 -7.04 -6.48 4.08
CA VAL A 54 -6.03 -5.61 3.48
C VAL A 54 -6.58 -4.92 2.24
N LEU A 55 -7.21 -5.67 1.33
CA LEU A 55 -7.82 -5.10 0.12
C LEU A 55 -8.87 -4.04 0.46
N ARG A 56 -9.72 -4.29 1.47
CA ARG A 56 -10.70 -3.30 1.94
C ARG A 56 -10.05 -2.05 2.53
N ALA A 57 -8.94 -2.19 3.25
CA ALA A 57 -8.20 -1.05 3.77
C ALA A 57 -7.66 -0.17 2.63
N ILE A 58 -7.14 -0.79 1.56
CA ILE A 58 -6.68 -0.08 0.36
C ILE A 58 -7.87 0.62 -0.32
N VAL A 59 -8.93 -0.12 -0.65
CA VAL A 59 -10.15 0.41 -1.29
C VAL A 59 -10.70 1.61 -0.54
N LYS A 60 -10.79 1.53 0.79
CA LYS A 60 -11.27 2.63 1.64
C LYS A 60 -10.35 3.86 1.58
N THR A 61 -9.04 3.65 1.53
CA THR A 61 -8.05 4.74 1.59
C THR A 61 -7.93 5.48 0.27
N VAL A 62 -7.92 4.73 -0.84
CA VAL A 62 -7.78 5.29 -2.19
C VAL A 62 -9.14 5.68 -2.78
N ASP A 63 -10.23 5.34 -2.10
CA ASP A 63 -11.62 5.61 -2.48
C ASP A 63 -12.05 4.88 -3.77
N TYR A 64 -11.73 3.58 -3.85
CA TYR A 64 -12.12 2.74 -4.98
C TYR A 64 -13.62 2.39 -4.97
N PRO A 65 -14.24 2.14 -6.14
CA PRO A 65 -15.65 1.78 -6.23
C PRO A 65 -15.99 0.52 -5.43
N SER A 66 -17.21 0.47 -4.88
CA SER A 66 -17.67 -0.64 -4.03
C SER A 66 -17.76 -2.00 -4.76
N PHE A 67 -17.72 -2.02 -6.09
CA PHE A 67 -17.70 -3.24 -6.93
C PHE A 67 -16.27 -3.73 -7.24
N PHE A 68 -15.30 -3.38 -6.40
CA PHE A 68 -13.94 -3.91 -6.45
C PHE A 68 -13.93 -5.45 -6.51
N GLY A 69 -13.44 -6.00 -7.63
CA GLY A 69 -13.13 -7.43 -7.74
C GLY A 69 -12.16 -7.76 -6.61
N SER A 70 -12.57 -8.58 -5.65
CA SER A 70 -11.87 -8.70 -4.36
C SER A 70 -10.62 -9.59 -4.44
N ASP A 71 -9.81 -9.39 -5.47
CA ASP A 71 -8.60 -10.11 -5.80
C ASP A 71 -7.45 -9.16 -6.19
N ILE A 72 -6.29 -9.74 -6.49
CA ILE A 72 -5.07 -8.99 -6.71
C ILE A 72 -4.95 -8.42 -8.13
N GLU A 73 -5.63 -9.02 -9.11
CA GLU A 73 -5.61 -8.54 -10.49
C GLU A 73 -6.46 -7.28 -10.61
N ALA A 74 -7.65 -7.30 -9.99
CA ALA A 74 -8.49 -6.12 -9.86
C ALA A 74 -7.81 -4.98 -9.09
N LEU A 75 -6.95 -5.30 -8.11
CA LEU A 75 -6.13 -4.28 -7.44
C LEU A 75 -5.18 -3.58 -8.42
N LEU A 76 -4.48 -4.34 -9.26
CA LEU A 76 -3.57 -3.78 -10.25
C LEU A 76 -4.31 -2.86 -11.24
N ASP A 77 -5.48 -3.28 -11.72
CA ASP A 77 -6.30 -2.47 -12.62
C ASP A 77 -6.70 -1.14 -11.97
N CYS A 78 -7.22 -1.16 -10.73
CA CYS A 78 -7.58 0.07 -10.02
C CYS A 78 -6.37 0.97 -9.73
N LEU A 79 -5.20 0.41 -9.42
CA LEU A 79 -3.97 1.19 -9.25
C LEU A 79 -3.53 1.87 -10.56
N ASN A 80 -3.66 1.16 -11.68
CA ASN A 80 -3.34 1.70 -13.01
C ASN A 80 -4.31 2.83 -13.40
N GLU A 81 -5.60 2.68 -13.11
CA GLU A 81 -6.61 3.74 -13.30
C GLU A 81 -6.30 4.95 -12.43
N THR A 82 -6.06 4.75 -11.14
CA THR A 82 -5.75 5.84 -10.19
C THR A 82 -4.47 6.57 -10.57
N SER A 83 -3.42 5.83 -10.92
CA SER A 83 -2.18 6.42 -11.44
C SER A 83 -2.45 7.24 -12.71
N SER A 84 -3.39 6.79 -13.55
CA SER A 84 -3.85 7.51 -14.75
C SER A 84 -4.71 8.75 -14.46
N ASP A 85 -5.33 8.84 -13.30
CA ASP A 85 -6.06 10.04 -12.86
C ASP A 85 -5.15 11.05 -12.13
N GLN A 86 -4.19 10.54 -11.34
CA GLN A 86 -3.22 11.35 -10.61
C GLN A 86 -2.09 11.81 -11.55
N LYS A 87 -2.32 12.91 -12.28
CA LYS A 87 -1.39 13.44 -13.31
C LYS A 87 0.04 13.66 -12.82
N LYS A 88 0.23 14.04 -11.56
CA LYS A 88 1.54 14.27 -10.96
C LYS A 88 2.17 13.00 -10.37
N GLY A 89 1.39 11.92 -10.28
CA GLY A 89 1.77 10.66 -9.64
C GLY A 89 1.10 10.44 -8.29
N MET A 90 1.37 9.28 -7.70
CA MET A 90 0.88 8.88 -6.39
C MET A 90 1.92 8.12 -5.57
N VAL A 91 1.76 8.18 -4.25
CA VAL A 91 2.46 7.35 -3.26
C VAL A 91 1.43 6.47 -2.56
N LEU A 92 1.66 5.16 -2.55
CA LEU A 92 0.89 4.21 -1.74
C LEU A 92 1.74 3.71 -0.57
N TRP A 93 1.36 4.09 0.65
CA TRP A 93 2.04 3.70 1.88
C TRP A 93 1.21 2.68 2.64
N LEU A 94 1.67 1.44 2.74
CA LEU A 94 1.05 0.41 3.57
C LEU A 94 1.73 0.36 4.94
N ASN A 95 0.99 0.73 5.97
CA ASN A 95 1.43 0.79 7.35
C ASN A 95 1.03 -0.51 8.08
N GLN A 96 1.95 -1.10 8.85
CA GLN A 96 1.70 -2.27 9.71
C GLN A 96 1.09 -3.48 8.99
N LEU A 97 1.66 -3.91 7.85
CA LEU A 97 1.23 -5.15 7.20
C LEU A 97 1.85 -6.37 7.92
N HIS A 98 1.03 -7.09 8.69
CA HIS A 98 1.39 -8.32 9.44
C HIS A 98 1.74 -9.52 8.53
N SER A 99 2.81 -9.38 7.76
CA SER A 99 3.16 -10.27 6.65
C SER A 99 3.68 -11.65 7.10
N ALA A 100 3.99 -11.78 8.38
CA ALA A 100 4.36 -13.05 8.98
C ALA A 100 3.15 -13.96 9.28
N ASP A 101 1.93 -13.41 9.30
CA ASP A 101 0.69 -14.19 9.41
C ASP A 101 0.57 -15.18 8.26
N GLU A 102 0.17 -16.40 8.57
CA GLU A 102 -0.06 -17.45 7.57
C GLU A 102 -1.07 -17.00 6.50
N ALA A 103 -2.13 -16.31 6.90
CA ALA A 103 -3.17 -15.81 6.02
C ALA A 103 -2.72 -14.68 5.07
N LEU A 104 -1.55 -14.07 5.30
CA LEU A 104 -1.03 -12.93 4.54
C LEU A 104 0.30 -13.20 3.85
N ARG A 105 1.03 -14.23 4.26
CA ARG A 105 2.41 -14.49 3.81
C ARG A 105 2.56 -14.59 2.30
N ASP A 106 1.67 -15.31 1.62
CA ASP A 106 1.75 -15.44 0.16
C ASP A 106 1.22 -14.19 -0.54
N PHE A 107 0.17 -13.58 0.02
CA PHE A 107 -0.37 -12.33 -0.48
C PHE A 107 0.65 -11.19 -0.42
N SER A 108 1.43 -11.05 0.66
CA SER A 108 2.42 -9.98 0.79
C SER A 108 3.51 -10.06 -0.29
N ARG A 109 3.89 -11.26 -0.73
CA ARG A 109 4.82 -11.45 -1.85
C ARG A 109 4.18 -11.05 -3.18
N GLN A 110 2.94 -11.47 -3.41
CA GLN A 110 2.21 -11.12 -4.62
C GLN A 110 1.93 -9.61 -4.69
N LEU A 111 1.65 -8.99 -3.55
CA LEU A 111 1.45 -7.55 -3.41
C LEU A 111 2.68 -6.78 -3.88
N ASN A 112 3.89 -7.17 -3.46
CA ASN A 112 5.10 -6.50 -3.93
C ASN A 112 5.28 -6.62 -5.46
N ILE A 113 4.91 -7.75 -6.06
CA ILE A 113 4.96 -7.93 -7.53
C ILE A 113 4.00 -6.97 -8.22
N ILE A 114 2.74 -6.88 -7.78
CA ILE A 114 1.77 -6.00 -8.44
C ILE A 114 2.07 -4.51 -8.21
N LEU A 115 2.67 -4.14 -7.08
CA LEU A 115 3.08 -2.75 -6.83
C LEU A 115 4.26 -2.36 -7.73
N ASP A 116 5.21 -3.26 -7.95
CA ASP A 116 6.28 -3.06 -8.94
C ASP A 116 5.73 -2.98 -10.37
N ASP A 117 4.75 -3.81 -10.73
CA ASP A 117 4.12 -3.75 -12.05
C ASP A 117 3.29 -2.47 -12.26
N ALA A 118 2.57 -2.00 -11.25
CA ALA A 118 1.92 -0.69 -11.27
C ALA A 118 2.93 0.46 -11.43
N ALA A 119 4.10 0.36 -10.77
CA ALA A 119 5.19 1.32 -10.93
C ALA A 119 5.73 1.37 -12.37
N LYS A 120 5.97 0.20 -12.97
CA LYS A 120 6.39 0.10 -14.39
C LYS A 120 5.33 0.65 -15.34
N PHE A 121 4.06 0.36 -15.08
CA PHE A 121 2.96 0.89 -15.88
C PHE A 121 2.94 2.42 -15.83
N ALA A 122 3.00 3.01 -14.63
CA ALA A 122 3.05 4.46 -14.45
C ALA A 122 4.23 5.10 -15.19
N ASP A 123 5.43 4.52 -15.06
CA ASP A 123 6.65 4.99 -15.74
C ASP A 123 6.48 4.95 -17.28
N SER A 124 5.87 3.88 -17.82
CA SER A 124 5.57 3.78 -19.25
C SER A 124 4.62 4.87 -19.77
N LYS A 125 3.89 5.55 -18.87
CA LYS A 125 2.99 6.67 -19.16
C LYS A 125 3.60 8.03 -18.78
N GLY A 126 4.86 8.07 -18.36
CA GLY A 126 5.54 9.29 -17.90
C GLY A 126 5.01 9.80 -16.56
N ARG A 127 4.57 8.89 -15.68
CA ARG A 127 3.99 9.20 -14.36
C ARG A 127 4.76 8.49 -13.26
N HIS A 128 4.63 8.98 -12.04
CA HIS A 128 5.29 8.39 -10.88
C HIS A 128 4.29 7.61 -10.02
N PHE A 129 4.55 6.33 -9.84
CA PHE A 129 3.90 5.53 -8.80
C PHE A 129 5.00 5.04 -7.86
N ILE A 130 4.89 5.46 -6.61
CA ILE A 130 5.85 5.20 -5.55
C ILE A 130 5.14 4.39 -4.47
N TYR A 131 5.81 3.44 -3.84
CA TYR A 131 5.17 2.65 -2.79
C TYR A 131 6.13 2.26 -1.67
N TYR A 132 5.56 2.02 -0.49
CA TYR A 132 6.26 1.42 0.62
C TYR A 132 5.34 0.43 1.34
N VAL A 133 5.90 -0.69 1.77
CA VAL A 133 5.20 -1.71 2.55
C VAL A 133 5.96 -1.93 3.86
N GLU A 134 5.38 -1.47 4.96
CA GLU A 134 5.90 -1.77 6.29
C GLU A 134 5.51 -3.20 6.68
N HIS A 135 6.47 -4.11 6.65
CA HIS A 135 6.26 -5.50 7.06
C HIS A 135 6.48 -5.64 8.58
N VAL A 136 5.46 -6.10 9.30
CA VAL A 136 5.55 -6.37 10.74
C VAL A 136 5.31 -7.84 11.06
N GLY A 137 5.57 -8.22 12.32
CA GLY A 137 5.39 -9.58 12.83
C GLY A 137 3.94 -10.07 12.76
N PRO A 138 3.65 -11.32 13.17
CA PRO A 138 2.29 -11.83 13.14
C PRO A 138 1.42 -11.06 14.13
N HIS A 139 0.11 -11.04 13.93
CA HIS A 139 -0.78 -10.52 14.95
C HIS A 139 -0.65 -11.35 16.23
N GLU A 140 -0.76 -10.69 17.38
CA GLU A 140 -0.88 -11.42 18.64
C GLU A 140 -2.08 -12.36 18.57
N ALA A 141 -1.86 -13.59 19.05
CA ALA A 141 -2.91 -14.57 19.18
C ALA A 141 -3.98 -14.03 20.15
N PRO A 142 -5.27 -14.15 19.83
CA PRO A 142 -6.31 -13.74 20.77
C PRO A 142 -6.17 -14.52 22.09
N GLU A 143 -6.34 -13.83 23.21
CA GLU A 143 -6.33 -14.47 24.53
C GLU A 143 -7.34 -15.65 24.56
N PRO A 144 -6.93 -16.86 24.99
CA PRO A 144 -7.84 -17.99 25.09
C PRO A 144 -9.06 -17.63 25.95
N GLY A 145 -10.25 -17.72 25.36
CA GLY A 145 -11.51 -17.46 26.07
C GLY A 145 -12.10 -16.06 25.90
N LYS A 146 -11.43 -15.13 25.21
CA LYS A 146 -12.04 -13.88 24.74
C LYS A 146 -12.40 -14.00 23.26
N ALA A 147 -13.70 -13.99 22.96
CA ALA A 147 -14.14 -13.90 21.57
C ALA A 147 -13.59 -12.59 20.97
N PRO A 148 -12.98 -12.61 19.76
CA PRO A 148 -12.57 -11.37 19.12
C PRO A 148 -13.79 -10.48 18.93
N ALA A 149 -13.63 -9.18 19.21
CA ALA A 149 -14.67 -8.20 18.97
C ALA A 149 -15.14 -8.32 17.50
N ARG A 150 -16.45 -8.51 17.30
CA ARG A 150 -17.00 -8.63 15.94
C ARG A 150 -16.78 -7.32 15.19
N TYR A 151 -16.29 -7.42 13.97
CA TYR A 151 -16.15 -6.28 13.08
C TYR A 151 -17.56 -5.79 12.70
N GLY A 152 -18.04 -4.70 13.30
CA GLY A 152 -19.33 -4.09 12.97
C GLY A 152 -20.21 -3.61 14.14
N GLU A 153 -19.84 -3.85 15.40
CA GLU A 153 -20.56 -3.23 16.52
C GLU A 153 -20.08 -1.80 16.71
N ILE A 154 -20.82 -0.87 16.10
CA ILE A 154 -20.85 0.52 16.52
C ILE A 154 -21.35 0.49 17.96
N SER A 155 -20.50 0.89 18.91
CA SER A 155 -20.97 1.17 20.28
C SER A 155 -21.82 2.43 20.17
N GLU A 156 -23.13 2.29 20.29
CA GLU A 156 -23.98 3.40 20.69
C GLU A 156 -23.78 3.59 22.19
N ASP A 157 -22.98 4.59 22.57
CA ASP A 157 -23.06 5.27 23.87
C ASP A 157 -22.78 6.76 23.66
#